data_AF-A0A2E0ES40-F1
#
_entry.id   AF-A0A2E0ES40-F1
#
_cell.length_a   1.000
_cell.length_b   1.000
_cell.length_c   1.000
_cell.angle_alpha   90.00
_cell.angle_beta   90.00
_cell.angle_gamma   90.00
#
_symmetry.space_group_name_H-M   'P 1'
#
loop_
_entity.id
_entity.type
_entity.pdbx_description
1 polymer ?
#
loop_
_entity_poly.entity_id
_entity_poly.type
_entity_poly.pdbx_seq_one_letter_code
_entity_poly.pdbx_strand_id
1 'polypeptide(L)'
;MNKIYFLIVLLIFNQTAHSDQPKKVLCELEGNYSITYEDFRRNYFNEAVEIAKNVAVTTTQSIFFLNRAKQTLNKDAWDKNKIDVTQYWAISDSSDDLLKLDYVIEPAPVWITQSDWRKEKKETGLVVTHFLENGAIHPSYPDYKVDVYQLSNEINWFTGKARIKGDIWLKRVDGKKGRDPKIEILAKGNCEKQKRKF
;
A
#
# COMPACT_ATOMS: atom_id res chain seq x y z
N MET A 1 -5.46 -19.44 -62.50
CA MET A 1 -6.33 -18.91 -61.42
C MET A 1 -5.91 -19.32 -60.00
N ASN A 2 -5.35 -20.52 -59.77
CA ASN A 2 -5.03 -20.99 -58.40
C ASN A 2 -3.92 -20.21 -57.66
N LYS A 3 -2.95 -19.61 -58.37
CA LYS A 3 -1.86 -18.84 -57.72
C LYS A 3 -2.33 -17.50 -57.12
N ILE A 4 -3.36 -16.89 -57.69
CA ILE A 4 -3.93 -15.62 -57.19
C ILE A 4 -4.75 -15.87 -55.92
N TYR A 5 -5.51 -16.97 -55.87
CA TYR A 5 -6.23 -17.39 -54.66
C TYR A 5 -5.28 -17.66 -53.49
N PHE A 6 -4.14 -18.30 -53.74
CA PHE A 6 -3.13 -18.56 -52.70
C PHE A 6 -2.53 -17.27 -52.13
N LEU A 7 -2.31 -16.26 -52.98
CA LEU A 7 -1.82 -14.94 -52.60
C LEU A 7 -2.84 -14.15 -51.76
N ILE A 8 -4.13 -14.25 -52.10
CA ILE A 8 -5.22 -13.62 -51.34
C ILE A 8 -5.38 -14.27 -49.96
N VAL A 9 -5.27 -15.60 -49.85
CA VAL A 9 -5.31 -16.30 -48.56
C VAL A 9 -4.12 -15.91 -47.67
N LEU A 10 -2.91 -15.74 -48.24
CA LEU A 10 -1.73 -15.29 -47.50
C LEU A 10 -1.81 -13.82 -47.03
N LEU A 11 -2.54 -12.97 -47.75
CA LEU A 11 -2.80 -11.59 -47.35
C LEU A 11 -3.84 -11.48 -46.23
N ILE A 12 -4.82 -12.38 -46.16
CA ILE A 12 -5.83 -12.41 -45.09
C ILE A 12 -5.24 -12.94 -43.78
N PHE A 13 -4.34 -13.94 -43.83
CA PHE A 13 -3.68 -14.47 -42.62
C PHE A 13 -2.68 -13.51 -41.95
N ASN A 14 -2.16 -12.51 -42.68
CA ASN A 14 -1.25 -11.51 -42.09
C ASN A 14 -1.97 -10.37 -41.36
N GLN A 15 -3.29 -10.22 -41.52
CA GLN A 15 -4.05 -9.15 -40.86
C GLN A 15 -4.50 -9.50 -39.44
N THR A 16 -4.39 -10.77 -39.03
CA THR A 16 -4.83 -11.23 -37.69
C THR A 16 -3.71 -11.27 -36.65
N ALA A 17 -2.51 -10.77 -36.99
CA ALA A 17 -1.37 -10.72 -36.07
C ALA A 17 -1.12 -9.30 -35.51
N HIS A 18 -2.17 -8.53 -35.25
CA HIS A 18 -2.05 -7.43 -34.28
C HIS A 18 -1.99 -8.05 -32.89
N SER A 19 -0.77 -8.34 -32.44
CA SER A 19 -0.48 -8.64 -31.04
C SER A 19 -1.01 -7.48 -30.20
N ASP A 20 -2.13 -7.71 -29.52
CA ASP A 20 -2.73 -6.79 -28.56
C ASP A 20 -1.75 -6.59 -27.39
N GLN A 21 -0.85 -5.61 -27.51
CA GLN A 21 0.15 -5.36 -26.49
C GLN A 21 -0.52 -4.64 -25.32
N PRO A 22 -0.38 -5.14 -24.09
CA PRO A 22 -1.05 -4.53 -22.96
C PRO A 22 -0.58 -3.09 -22.76
N LYS A 23 -1.54 -2.18 -22.53
CA LYS A 23 -1.29 -0.81 -22.08
C LYS A 23 -0.58 -0.87 -20.72
N LYS A 24 0.70 -0.52 -20.71
CA LYS A 24 1.50 -0.42 -19.48
C LYS A 24 1.54 1.02 -18.99
N VAL A 25 1.08 1.25 -17.77
CA VAL A 25 0.98 2.57 -17.14
C VAL A 25 1.78 2.56 -15.84
N LEU A 26 2.60 3.59 -15.66
CA LEU A 26 3.37 3.84 -14.45
C LEU A 26 2.75 5.04 -13.75
N CYS A 27 2.44 4.93 -12.46
CA CYS A 27 1.99 6.06 -11.65
C CYS A 27 2.93 6.29 -10.48
N GLU A 28 3.34 7.54 -10.30
CA GLU A 28 4.16 7.99 -9.18
C GLU A 28 3.27 8.85 -8.28
N LEU A 29 3.08 8.39 -7.04
CA LEU A 29 2.20 9.02 -6.06
C LEU A 29 3.01 9.46 -4.85
N GLU A 30 2.66 10.61 -4.30
CA GLU A 30 3.22 11.10 -3.04
C GLU A 30 2.10 11.26 -2.02
N GLY A 31 2.41 11.02 -0.75
CA GLY A 31 1.40 11.11 0.29
C GLY A 31 1.90 10.87 1.69
N ASN A 32 0.98 10.45 2.54
CA ASN A 32 1.25 10.23 3.95
C ASN A 32 0.77 8.86 4.40
N TYR A 33 1.57 8.27 5.26
CA TYR A 33 1.29 7.11 6.08
C TYR A 33 1.12 7.59 7.52
N SER A 34 -0.02 7.30 8.13
CA SER A 34 -0.33 7.70 9.51
C SER A 34 -0.56 6.45 10.35
N ILE A 35 0.08 6.38 11.52
CA ILE A 35 -0.09 5.26 12.45
C ILE A 35 -0.35 5.75 13.88
N THR A 36 -1.25 5.08 14.60
CA THR A 36 -1.57 5.38 16.03
C THR A 36 -0.66 4.69 17.04
N TYR A 37 0.15 3.73 16.58
CA TYR A 37 1.15 3.01 17.36
C TYR A 37 2.54 3.50 16.96
N GLU A 38 3.35 3.89 17.94
CA GLU A 38 4.76 4.21 17.69
C GLU A 38 5.44 2.97 17.11
N ASP A 39 5.93 3.07 15.88
CA ASP A 39 6.60 1.99 15.14
C ASP A 39 7.53 1.20 16.07
N PHE A 40 7.44 -0.14 16.04
CA PHE A 40 8.16 -1.06 16.93
C PHE A 40 9.68 -0.80 17.01
N ARG A 41 10.25 -0.03 16.06
CA ARG A 41 11.63 0.50 16.14
C ARG A 41 11.90 1.40 17.36
N ARG A 42 10.87 1.96 18.00
CA ARG A 42 10.97 2.66 19.30
C ARG A 42 11.00 1.71 20.50
N ASN A 43 10.83 0.40 20.36
CA ASN A 43 11.07 -0.51 21.49
C ASN A 43 12.52 -0.47 21.97
N TYR A 44 13.49 -0.12 21.11
CA TYR A 44 14.86 0.17 21.54
C TYR A 44 14.92 1.36 22.51
N PHE A 45 14.05 2.35 22.30
CA PHE A 45 13.88 3.47 23.24
C PHE A 45 13.08 3.07 24.48
N ASN A 46 12.08 2.19 24.39
CA ASN A 46 11.36 1.71 25.57
C ASN A 46 12.27 0.86 26.48
N GLU A 47 13.12 0.01 25.91
CA GLU A 47 14.14 -0.74 26.64
C GLU A 47 15.19 0.20 27.23
N ALA A 48 15.65 1.21 26.48
CA ALA A 48 16.52 2.27 27.01
C ALA A 48 15.84 3.11 28.11
N VAL A 49 14.52 3.33 28.03
CA VAL A 49 13.72 4.02 29.06
C VAL A 49 13.49 3.13 30.28
N GLU A 50 13.42 1.82 30.12
CA GLU A 50 13.30 0.86 31.22
C GLU A 50 14.64 0.69 31.95
N ILE A 51 15.75 0.64 31.21
CA ILE A 51 17.12 0.79 31.72
C ILE A 51 17.24 2.14 32.44
N ALA A 52 16.79 3.22 31.80
CA ALA A 52 16.81 4.53 32.41
C ALA A 52 15.93 4.60 33.65
N LYS A 53 14.76 3.94 33.73
CA LYS A 53 13.93 3.88 34.94
C LYS A 53 14.66 3.22 36.10
N ASN A 54 15.38 2.13 35.83
CA ASN A 54 16.16 1.42 36.84
C ASN A 54 17.40 2.22 37.28
N VAL A 55 17.95 3.07 36.40
CA VAL A 55 19.09 3.97 36.67
C VAL A 55 18.65 5.35 37.20
N ALA A 56 17.40 5.77 36.93
CA ALA A 56 16.87 7.11 37.18
C ALA A 56 16.42 7.34 38.61
N VAL A 57 16.32 6.29 39.41
CA VAL A 57 15.93 6.39 40.82
C VAL A 57 16.99 7.19 41.62
N THR A 58 18.18 7.41 41.08
CA THR A 58 19.31 7.98 41.83
C THR A 58 19.66 9.45 41.54
N THR A 59 19.13 10.15 40.52
CA THR A 59 19.47 11.58 40.29
C THR A 59 18.32 12.48 39.81
N THR A 60 18.34 13.77 40.20
CA THR A 60 17.33 14.79 39.86
C THR A 60 17.23 15.05 38.35
N GLN A 61 18.32 14.88 37.60
CA GLN A 61 18.35 15.04 36.14
C GLN A 61 17.59 13.91 35.44
N SER A 62 17.69 12.68 35.94
CA SER A 62 16.94 11.54 35.39
C SER A 62 15.41 11.72 35.50
N ILE A 63 14.92 12.36 36.57
CA ILE A 63 13.48 12.64 36.76
C ILE A 63 12.95 13.59 35.69
N PHE A 64 13.73 14.59 35.27
CA PHE A 64 13.35 15.50 34.18
C PHE A 64 13.20 14.76 32.85
N PHE A 65 14.15 13.89 32.50
CA PHE A 65 14.07 13.06 31.29
C PHE A 65 12.88 12.09 31.34
N LEU A 66 12.60 11.53 32.51
CA LEU A 66 11.48 10.61 32.74
C LEU A 66 10.12 11.32 32.58
N ASN A 67 10.00 12.54 33.11
CA ASN A 67 8.80 13.36 32.96
C ASN A 67 8.62 13.86 31.52
N ARG A 68 9.71 14.21 30.83
CA ARG A 68 9.68 14.55 29.40
C ARG A 68 9.23 13.37 28.54
N ALA A 69 9.75 12.17 28.82
CA ALA A 69 9.33 10.93 28.16
C ALA A 69 7.85 10.60 28.40
N LYS A 70 7.35 10.79 29.63
CA LYS A 70 5.92 10.64 29.95
C LYS A 70 5.02 11.64 29.22
N GLN A 71 5.46 12.88 29.04
CA GLN A 71 4.70 13.90 28.31
C GLN A 71 4.64 13.62 26.80
N THR A 72 5.67 13.01 26.21
CA THR A 72 5.63 12.56 24.81
C THR A 72 4.72 11.36 24.57
N LEU A 73 4.57 10.46 25.56
CA LEU A 73 3.76 9.24 25.42
C LEU A 73 2.24 9.47 25.49
N ASN A 74 1.78 10.59 26.04
CA ASN A 74 0.36 10.80 26.40
C ASN A 74 -0.51 11.50 25.34
N LYS A 75 -0.06 11.62 24.10
CA LYS A 75 -0.91 12.11 23.00
C LYS A 75 -1.20 10.97 22.04
N ASP A 76 -2.45 10.85 21.62
CA ASP A 76 -2.85 10.11 20.42
C ASP A 76 -2.35 10.87 19.18
N ALA A 77 -1.04 11.00 19.10
CA ALA A 77 -0.34 11.64 18.01
C ALA A 77 -0.26 10.60 16.88
N TRP A 78 -1.10 10.77 15.88
CA TRP A 78 -0.90 10.11 14.60
C TRP A 78 0.48 10.51 14.08
N ASP A 79 1.39 9.55 13.99
CA ASP A 79 2.69 9.81 13.41
C ASP A 79 2.55 9.81 11.88
N LYS A 80 2.65 11.00 11.29
CA LYS A 80 2.47 11.22 9.85
C LYS A 80 3.82 11.19 9.17
N ASN A 81 4.10 10.07 8.51
CA ASN A 81 5.30 9.86 7.72
C ASN A 81 4.99 10.08 6.24
N LYS A 82 5.90 10.74 5.53
CA LYS A 82 5.79 10.87 4.08
C LYS A 82 6.06 9.52 3.43
N ILE A 83 5.30 9.23 2.37
CA ILE A 83 5.48 8.02 1.56
C ILE A 83 5.44 8.39 0.08
N ASP A 84 6.23 7.64 -0.67
CA ASP A 84 6.22 7.62 -2.12
C ASP A 84 5.70 6.26 -2.58
N VAL A 85 4.81 6.24 -3.56
CA VAL A 85 4.18 5.02 -4.05
C VAL A 85 4.32 4.95 -5.55
N THR A 86 4.94 3.87 -6.02
CA THR A 86 5.05 3.59 -7.45
C THR A 86 4.09 2.47 -7.81
N GLN A 87 3.16 2.71 -8.73
CA GLN A 87 2.20 1.71 -9.22
C GLN A 87 2.49 1.36 -10.68
N TYR A 88 2.46 0.07 -10.98
CA TYR A 88 2.62 -0.48 -12.32
C TYR A 88 1.32 -1.19 -12.72
N TRP A 89 0.61 -0.62 -13.68
CA TRP A 89 -0.63 -1.14 -14.22
C TRP A 89 -0.37 -1.78 -15.58
N ALA A 90 -0.78 -3.03 -15.75
CA ALA A 90 -0.89 -3.69 -17.04
C ALA A 90 -2.36 -3.90 -17.37
N ILE A 91 -2.83 -3.26 -18.43
CA ILE A 91 -4.24 -3.22 -18.84
C ILE A 91 -4.37 -3.75 -20.26
N SER A 92 -5.43 -4.50 -20.54
CA SER A 92 -5.75 -4.96 -21.90
C SER A 92 -6.11 -3.77 -22.79
N ASP A 93 -5.54 -3.70 -23.99
CA ASP A 93 -5.80 -2.56 -24.89
C ASP A 93 -7.22 -2.64 -25.50
N SER A 94 -7.72 -3.85 -25.76
CA SER A 94 -9.04 -4.12 -26.34
C SER A 94 -10.22 -4.03 -25.38
N SER A 95 -10.04 -4.42 -24.11
CA SER A 95 -11.15 -4.53 -23.14
C SER A 95 -11.04 -3.59 -21.94
N ASP A 96 -9.94 -2.83 -21.82
CA ASP A 96 -9.60 -2.01 -20.64
C ASP A 96 -9.69 -2.79 -19.32
N ASP A 97 -9.48 -4.11 -19.38
CA ASP A 97 -9.45 -4.96 -18.20
C ASP A 97 -8.07 -4.95 -17.55
N LEU A 98 -8.05 -5.01 -16.22
CA LEU A 98 -6.83 -5.22 -15.46
C LEU A 98 -6.25 -6.61 -15.75
N LEU A 99 -5.01 -6.66 -16.24
CA LEU A 99 -4.21 -7.88 -16.35
C LEU A 99 -3.33 -8.07 -15.11
N LYS A 100 -2.67 -6.99 -14.68
CA LYS A 100 -1.79 -7.00 -13.50
C LYS A 100 -1.72 -5.63 -12.86
N LEU A 101 -1.65 -5.61 -11.53
CA LEU A 101 -1.28 -4.45 -10.74
C LEU A 101 -0.14 -4.84 -9.81
N ASP A 102 0.99 -4.15 -9.92
CA ASP A 102 2.04 -4.16 -8.91
C ASP A 102 2.16 -2.76 -8.30
N TYR A 103 2.52 -2.66 -7.03
CA TYR A 103 2.82 -1.38 -6.40
C TYR A 103 3.89 -1.53 -5.33
N VAL A 104 4.67 -0.47 -5.15
CA VAL A 104 5.75 -0.37 -4.17
C VAL A 104 5.51 0.89 -3.36
N ILE A 105 5.57 0.79 -2.04
CA ILE A 105 5.43 1.93 -1.11
C ILE A 105 6.76 2.09 -0.38
N GLU A 106 7.31 3.29 -0.40
CA GLU A 106 8.58 3.64 0.23
C GLU A 106 8.38 4.79 1.23
N PRO A 107 8.81 4.65 2.50
CA PRO A 107 9.31 3.43 3.13
C PRO A 107 8.22 2.36 3.26
N ALA A 108 8.62 1.08 3.14
CA ALA A 108 7.71 -0.07 3.17
C ALA A 108 6.97 -0.15 4.52
N PRO A 109 5.64 0.03 4.54
CA PRO A 109 4.88 -0.08 5.77
C PRO A 109 4.77 -1.53 6.23
N VAL A 110 5.10 -1.75 7.48
CA VAL A 110 5.19 -3.07 8.09
C VAL A 110 3.87 -3.87 8.04
N TRP A 111 2.74 -3.16 8.08
CA TRP A 111 1.39 -3.75 8.14
C TRP A 111 0.79 -4.10 6.78
N ILE A 112 1.48 -3.81 5.68
CA ILE A 112 0.98 -4.18 4.34
C ILE A 112 1.47 -5.58 4.01
N THR A 113 0.54 -6.44 3.66
CA THR A 113 0.78 -7.83 3.27
C THR A 113 0.07 -8.15 1.96
N GLN A 114 0.49 -9.25 1.33
CA GLN A 114 -0.27 -9.86 0.26
C GLN A 114 -1.63 -10.33 0.80
N SER A 115 -2.68 -10.00 0.07
CA SER A 115 -4.06 -10.35 0.41
C SER A 115 -4.87 -10.58 -0.85
N ASP A 116 -6.06 -11.15 -0.66
CA ASP A 116 -7.06 -11.20 -1.72
C ASP A 116 -7.44 -9.80 -2.18
N TRP A 117 -7.92 -9.72 -3.42
CA TRP A 117 -8.26 -8.46 -4.06
C TRP A 117 -9.57 -8.58 -4.83
N ARG A 118 -10.26 -7.44 -4.94
CA ARG A 118 -11.41 -7.26 -5.81
C ARG A 118 -11.15 -6.12 -6.78
N LYS A 119 -11.62 -6.27 -8.02
CA LYS A 119 -11.61 -5.18 -9.00
C LYS A 119 -13.01 -4.63 -9.22
N GLU A 120 -13.08 -3.33 -9.41
CA GLU A 120 -14.26 -2.60 -9.81
C GLU A 120 -13.92 -1.76 -11.04
N LYS A 121 -14.68 -1.94 -12.12
CA LYS A 121 -14.56 -1.13 -13.32
C LYS A 121 -15.54 0.02 -13.23
N LYS A 122 -14.99 1.24 -13.19
CA LYS A 122 -15.78 2.48 -13.24
C LYS A 122 -15.74 3.02 -14.66
N GLU A 123 -16.71 3.86 -15.01
CA GLU A 123 -16.70 4.60 -16.28
C GLU A 123 -15.43 5.45 -16.44
N THR A 124 -14.91 5.96 -15.32
CA THR A 124 -13.75 6.85 -15.29
C THR A 124 -12.41 6.16 -15.09
N GLY A 125 -12.39 4.85 -14.78
CA GLY A 125 -11.18 4.22 -14.24
C GLY A 125 -11.32 2.78 -13.77
N LEU A 126 -10.27 2.30 -13.12
CA LEU A 126 -10.25 1.03 -12.40
C LEU A 126 -9.97 1.27 -10.93
N VAL A 127 -10.61 0.47 -10.07
CA VAL A 127 -10.28 0.38 -8.65
C VAL A 127 -9.95 -1.07 -8.32
N VAL A 128 -8.84 -1.26 -7.63
CA VAL A 128 -8.40 -2.57 -7.12
C VAL A 128 -8.27 -2.45 -5.61
N THR A 129 -9.11 -3.17 -4.89
CA THR A 129 -9.11 -3.18 -3.43
C THR A 129 -8.58 -4.49 -2.91
N HIS A 130 -7.43 -4.46 -2.26
CA HIS A 130 -6.89 -5.52 -1.43
C HIS A 130 -7.61 -5.52 -0.09
N PHE A 131 -8.02 -6.69 0.39
CA PHE A 131 -8.72 -6.82 1.67
C PHE A 131 -8.33 -8.09 2.41
N LEU A 132 -8.49 -8.05 3.74
CA LEU A 132 -8.50 -9.24 4.59
C LEU A 132 -9.84 -9.30 5.32
N GLU A 133 -10.31 -10.52 5.61
CA GLU A 133 -11.56 -10.72 6.31
C GLU A 133 -11.49 -10.26 7.77
N ASN A 134 -12.60 -9.72 8.27
CA ASN A 134 -12.71 -9.35 9.67
C ASN A 134 -12.59 -10.59 10.56
N GLY A 135 -11.74 -10.52 11.58
CA GLY A 135 -11.43 -11.60 12.51
C GLY A 135 -10.30 -12.53 12.06
N ALA A 136 -9.82 -12.41 10.81
CA ALA A 136 -8.68 -13.18 10.32
C ALA A 136 -7.39 -12.78 11.07
N ILE A 137 -6.47 -13.73 11.24
CA ILE A 137 -5.15 -13.46 11.83
C ILE A 137 -4.28 -12.77 10.77
N HIS A 138 -3.57 -11.71 11.15
CA HIS A 138 -2.69 -11.01 10.21
C HIS A 138 -1.53 -11.94 9.78
N PRO A 139 -1.31 -12.17 8.47
CA PRO A 139 -0.33 -13.15 7.98
C PRO A 139 1.09 -12.97 8.52
N SER A 140 1.58 -11.73 8.57
CA SER A 140 2.92 -11.40 9.08
C SER A 140 2.98 -11.20 10.59
N TYR A 141 1.83 -11.09 11.26
CA TYR A 141 1.72 -10.65 12.66
C TYR A 141 0.65 -11.47 13.40
N PRO A 142 0.97 -12.72 13.81
CA PRO A 142 -0.02 -13.65 14.36
C PRO A 142 -0.65 -13.18 15.68
N ASP A 143 -0.01 -12.23 16.38
CA ASP A 143 -0.52 -11.62 17.60
C ASP A 143 -1.69 -10.67 17.37
N TYR A 144 -2.03 -10.39 16.11
CA TYR A 144 -3.07 -9.43 15.73
C TYR A 144 -4.14 -10.08 14.84
N LYS A 145 -5.40 -9.75 15.14
CA LYS A 145 -6.56 -10.01 14.30
C LYS A 145 -6.92 -8.77 13.50
N VAL A 146 -7.36 -8.96 12.27
CA VAL A 146 -7.87 -7.90 11.42
C VAL A 146 -9.25 -7.47 11.91
N ASP A 147 -9.46 -6.17 12.11
CA ASP A 147 -10.79 -5.57 12.30
C ASP A 147 -11.27 -4.95 10.98
N VAL A 148 -10.40 -4.14 10.38
CA VAL A 148 -10.57 -3.56 9.05
C VAL A 148 -9.26 -3.70 8.29
N TYR A 149 -9.28 -4.21 7.07
CA TYR A 149 -8.12 -4.16 6.18
C TYR A 149 -8.62 -3.90 4.78
N GLN A 150 -8.41 -2.69 4.28
CA GLN A 150 -8.74 -2.32 2.92
C GLN A 150 -7.66 -1.40 2.36
N LEU A 151 -7.05 -1.82 1.25
CA LEU A 151 -6.07 -1.02 0.51
C LEU A 151 -6.52 -0.93 -0.95
N SER A 152 -6.97 0.26 -1.34
CA SER A 152 -7.55 0.53 -2.65
C SER A 152 -6.61 1.35 -3.50
N ASN A 153 -6.25 0.81 -4.66
CA ASN A 153 -5.55 1.48 -5.73
C ASN A 153 -6.56 1.90 -6.80
N GLU A 154 -6.52 3.16 -7.21
CA GLU A 154 -7.43 3.71 -8.21
C GLU A 154 -6.64 4.45 -9.27
N ILE A 155 -7.01 4.23 -10.54
CA ILE A 155 -6.50 4.96 -11.69
C ILE A 155 -7.67 5.57 -12.46
N ASN A 156 -7.50 6.81 -12.93
CA ASN A 156 -8.50 7.52 -13.73
C ASN A 156 -7.96 7.79 -15.14
N TRP A 157 -8.69 7.31 -16.15
CA TRP A 157 -8.27 7.34 -17.56
C TRP A 157 -8.18 8.74 -18.14
N PHE A 158 -9.08 9.63 -17.72
CA PHE A 158 -9.26 10.94 -18.33
C PHE A 158 -8.34 11.99 -17.73
N THR A 159 -8.09 11.88 -16.42
CA THR A 159 -7.24 12.83 -15.71
C THR A 159 -5.77 12.41 -15.72
N GLY A 160 -5.48 11.14 -16.03
CA GLY A 160 -4.14 10.58 -15.88
C GLY A 160 -3.67 10.60 -14.43
N LYS A 161 -4.59 10.61 -13.45
CA LYS A 161 -4.27 10.61 -12.02
C LYS A 161 -4.55 9.26 -11.41
N ALA A 162 -3.75 8.92 -10.41
CA ALA A 162 -3.97 7.75 -9.58
C ALA A 162 -3.94 8.11 -8.09
N ARG A 163 -4.48 7.19 -7.31
CA ARG A 163 -4.61 7.30 -5.87
C ARG A 163 -4.43 5.93 -5.23
N ILE A 164 -3.81 5.91 -4.07
CA ILE A 164 -3.88 4.79 -3.14
C ILE A 164 -4.49 5.27 -1.83
N LYS A 165 -5.45 4.50 -1.31
CA LYS A 165 -6.08 4.73 -0.01
C LYS A 165 -6.06 3.43 0.77
N GLY A 166 -5.51 3.44 1.98
CA GLY A 166 -5.48 2.29 2.87
C GLY A 166 -6.05 2.61 4.24
N ASP A 167 -6.94 1.77 4.73
CA ASP A 167 -7.47 1.78 6.09
C ASP A 167 -7.22 0.39 6.69
N ILE A 168 -6.28 0.29 7.64
CA ILE A 168 -5.89 -0.99 8.28
C ILE A 168 -5.96 -0.84 9.80
N TRP A 169 -6.91 -1.53 10.41
CA TRP A 169 -7.14 -1.54 11.86
C TRP A 169 -7.01 -2.98 12.35
N LEU A 170 -6.12 -3.19 13.33
CA LEU A 170 -5.87 -4.49 13.89
C LEU A 170 -6.14 -4.49 15.39
N LYS A 171 -6.54 -5.65 15.92
CA LYS A 171 -6.81 -5.88 17.33
C LYS A 171 -5.89 -6.97 17.86
N ARG A 172 -5.30 -6.79 19.04
CA ARG A 172 -4.49 -7.86 19.64
C ARG A 172 -5.32 -9.10 20.00
N VAL A 173 -4.76 -10.28 19.79
CA VAL A 173 -5.39 -11.57 20.15
C VAL A 173 -5.47 -11.75 21.66
N ASP A 174 -4.47 -11.25 22.41
CA ASP A 174 -4.32 -11.48 23.85
C ASP A 174 -5.31 -10.68 24.73
N GLY A 175 -6.17 -9.85 24.13
CA GLY A 175 -7.21 -9.10 24.82
C GLY A 175 -6.68 -8.07 25.84
N LYS A 176 -5.36 -7.85 25.90
CA LYS A 176 -4.76 -6.89 26.82
C LYS A 176 -5.13 -5.48 26.38
N LYS A 177 -5.59 -4.66 27.33
CA LYS A 177 -5.83 -3.23 27.09
C LYS A 177 -4.51 -2.56 26.69
N GLY A 178 -4.42 -2.16 25.42
CA GLY A 178 -3.29 -1.44 24.81
C GLY A 178 -3.76 -0.71 23.56
N ARG A 179 -2.88 0.08 22.93
CA ARG A 179 -3.20 0.80 21.68
C ARG A 179 -3.13 -0.17 20.50
N ASP A 180 -4.29 -0.65 20.08
CA ASP A 180 -4.51 -1.35 18.83
C ASP A 180 -4.02 -0.49 17.64
N PRO A 181 -3.17 -1.02 16.75
CA PRO A 181 -2.60 -0.23 15.67
C PRO A 181 -3.68 0.07 14.64
N LYS A 182 -3.82 1.36 14.35
CA LYS A 182 -4.63 1.89 13.26
C LYS A 182 -3.70 2.60 12.30
N ILE A 183 -3.82 2.25 11.05
CA ILE A 183 -3.00 2.72 9.96
C ILE A 183 -3.91 3.33 8.91
N GLU A 184 -3.55 4.53 8.46
CA GLU A 184 -4.17 5.21 7.34
C GLU A 184 -3.10 5.55 6.29
N ILE A 185 -3.39 5.25 5.04
CA ILE A 185 -2.52 5.49 3.90
C ILE A 185 -3.27 6.33 2.91
N LEU A 186 -2.68 7.44 2.48
CA LEU A 186 -3.24 8.26 1.42
C LEU A 186 -2.12 8.87 0.59
N ALA A 187 -2.02 8.44 -0.67
CA ALA A 187 -1.14 9.07 -1.65
C ALA A 187 -1.87 9.29 -2.99
N LYS A 188 -1.48 10.34 -3.69
CA LYS A 188 -2.06 10.73 -4.98
C LYS A 188 -0.95 11.22 -5.90
N GLY A 189 -1.15 11.09 -7.20
CA GLY A 189 -0.18 11.53 -8.17
C GLY A 189 -0.65 11.32 -9.60
N ASN A 190 0.31 11.34 -10.51
CA ASN A 190 0.06 11.29 -11.94
C ASN A 190 0.58 9.98 -12.54
N CYS A 191 0.00 9.62 -13.68
CA CYS A 191 0.30 8.40 -14.42
C CYS A 191 0.81 8.75 -15.81
N GLU A 192 1.80 8.01 -16.25
CA GLU A 192 2.41 8.11 -17.57
C GLU A 192 2.52 6.73 -18.23
N LYS A 193 2.75 6.71 -19.55
CA LYS A 193 3.05 5.46 -20.26
C LYS A 193 4.38 4.91 -19.75
N GLN A 194 4.39 3.63 -19.35
CA GLN A 194 5.61 2.99 -18.89
C GLN A 194 6.61 2.87 -20.06
N LYS A 195 7.77 3.54 -19.93
CA LYS A 195 8.88 3.46 -20.90
C LYS A 195 10.15 2.99 -20.19
N ARG A 196 10.89 2.10 -20.83
CA ARG A 196 12.21 1.67 -20.36
C ARG A 196 13.21 2.82 -20.58
N LYS A 197 13.78 3.35 -19.50
CA LYS A 197 14.74 4.47 -19.54
C LYS A 197 16.21 4.02 -19.67
N PHE A 198 16.51 2.75 -19.36
CA PHE A 198 17.84 2.13 -19.37
C PHE A 198 17.82 0.75 -20.02
#